data_AF-A0A1V4UTR3-F1
#
_entry.id   AF-A0A1V4UTR3-F1
#
_cell.length_a   1.000
_cell.length_b   1.000
_cell.length_c   1.000
_cell.angle_alpha   90.00
_cell.angle_beta   90.00
_cell.angle_gamma   90.00
#
_symmetry.space_group_name_H-M   'P 1'
#
loop_
_entity.id
_entity.type
_entity.pdbx_description
1 polymer ?
#
loop_
_entity_poly.entity_id
_entity_poly.type
_entity_poly.pdbx_seq_one_letter_code
_entity_poly.pdbx_strand_id
1 'polypeptide(L)'
;MRSVREVRVLAAPGEVTVHREKVQIHDRALLVRLAMESGTRCTIFTGLDEHMTFVMDPDIREFQTVHVYDITPPRPSLSAAIRELEAAGLFGDLDVVFAHSLRDISSLGADIYPCRAAGFARTLDADPLRGGETVAGCMTGAMLARECYGDDFGMVEICPLKMVRAEPFIARCCRKEREGIGVYDGKFGAVVHWGASPSQISRAVCSLLEQWRELA
;
A
#
# COMPACT_ATOMS: atom_id res chain seq x y z
N MET A 1 -41.97 -19.63 -8.33
CA MET A 1 -41.55 -18.22 -8.42
C MET A 1 -42.04 -17.49 -7.17
N ARG A 2 -41.21 -16.63 -6.56
CA ARG A 2 -41.64 -15.77 -5.43
C ARG A 2 -42.48 -14.60 -5.98
N SER A 3 -43.50 -14.15 -5.24
CA SER A 3 -44.32 -13.00 -5.63
C SER A 3 -43.59 -11.67 -5.37
N VAL A 4 -43.73 -10.72 -6.29
CA VAL A 4 -43.20 -9.35 -6.13
C VAL A 4 -44.04 -8.62 -5.08
N ARG A 5 -43.39 -8.05 -4.06
CA ARG A 5 -44.05 -7.29 -3.00
C ARG A 5 -44.10 -5.79 -3.29
N GLU A 6 -43.08 -5.25 -3.93
CA GLU A 6 -42.92 -3.82 -4.16
C GLU A 6 -42.01 -3.56 -5.37
N VAL A 7 -42.22 -2.44 -6.05
CA VAL A 7 -41.34 -1.93 -7.12
C VAL A 7 -41.04 -0.47 -6.84
N ARG A 8 -39.76 -0.08 -6.89
CA ARG A 8 -39.30 1.29 -6.72
C ARG A 8 -38.28 1.66 -7.79
N VAL A 9 -38.38 2.88 -8.32
CA VAL A 9 -37.37 3.45 -9.22
C VAL A 9 -36.17 3.91 -8.39
N LEU A 10 -34.96 3.47 -8.74
CA LEU A 10 -33.73 3.86 -8.06
C LEU A 10 -33.09 5.11 -8.68
N ALA A 11 -33.12 5.22 -10.01
CA ALA A 11 -32.60 6.36 -10.77
C ALA A 11 -33.35 6.50 -12.10
N ALA A 12 -33.64 7.75 -12.50
CA ALA A 12 -34.28 8.09 -13.77
C ALA A 12 -33.24 8.29 -14.91
N PRO A 13 -33.64 8.38 -16.19
CA PRO A 13 -32.71 8.51 -17.32
C PRO A 13 -31.73 9.70 -17.26
N GLY A 14 -32.05 10.78 -16.52
CA GLY A 14 -31.15 11.92 -16.30
C GLY A 14 -30.18 11.74 -15.12
N GLU A 15 -30.32 10.66 -14.35
CA GLU A 15 -29.53 10.34 -13.16
C GLU A 15 -28.58 9.17 -13.40
N VAL A 16 -28.54 8.61 -14.61
CA VAL A 16 -27.81 7.38 -14.96
C VAL A 16 -26.78 7.64 -16.06
N THR A 17 -25.54 7.24 -15.82
CA THR A 17 -24.51 7.11 -16.85
C THR A 17 -24.18 5.64 -17.10
N VAL A 18 -23.97 5.27 -18.36
CA VAL A 18 -23.35 3.99 -18.71
C VAL A 18 -21.88 4.25 -19.01
N HIS A 19 -20.99 3.67 -18.19
CA HIS A 19 -19.56 3.77 -18.41
C HIS A 19 -19.18 3.03 -19.71
N ARG A 20 -18.36 3.66 -20.56
CA ARG A 20 -18.14 3.19 -21.93
C ARG A 20 -17.20 2.01 -22.04
N GLU A 21 -16.15 2.01 -21.23
CA GLU A 21 -15.10 1.00 -21.29
C GLU A 21 -15.43 -0.17 -20.37
N LYS A 22 -14.89 -1.35 -20.69
CA LYS A 22 -14.98 -2.48 -19.77
C LYS A 22 -13.97 -2.30 -18.65
N VAL A 23 -14.37 -2.64 -17.43
CA VAL A 23 -13.56 -2.43 -16.23
C VAL A 23 -13.40 -3.71 -15.41
N GLN A 24 -12.37 -3.76 -14.56
CA GLN A 24 -12.25 -4.79 -13.53
C GLN A 24 -13.32 -4.55 -12.46
N ILE A 25 -14.47 -5.20 -12.59
CA ILE A 25 -15.61 -5.00 -11.67
C ILE A 25 -15.35 -5.48 -10.24
N HIS A 26 -14.28 -6.25 -10.02
CA HIS A 26 -13.82 -6.62 -8.68
C HIS A 26 -12.94 -5.53 -8.02
N ASP A 27 -12.54 -4.47 -8.72
CA ASP A 27 -11.91 -3.30 -8.09
C ASP A 27 -13.00 -2.29 -7.70
N ARG A 28 -13.61 -2.51 -6.54
CA ARG A 28 -14.74 -1.68 -6.06
C ARG A 28 -14.33 -0.22 -5.86
N ALA A 29 -13.09 0.04 -5.42
CA ALA A 29 -12.59 1.40 -5.23
C ALA A 29 -12.46 2.14 -6.57
N LEU A 30 -12.00 1.47 -7.63
CA LEU A 30 -12.03 2.01 -8.99
C LEU A 30 -13.45 2.32 -9.45
N LEU A 31 -14.41 1.40 -9.26
CA LEU A 31 -15.80 1.62 -9.68
C LEU A 31 -16.41 2.85 -9.01
N VAL A 32 -16.18 3.03 -7.70
CA VAL A 32 -16.67 4.20 -6.96
C VAL A 32 -16.02 5.48 -7.48
N ARG A 33 -14.69 5.49 -7.73
CA ARG A 33 -14.00 6.66 -8.30
C ARG A 33 -14.57 7.05 -9.67
N LEU A 34 -14.71 6.08 -10.57
CA LEU A 34 -15.29 6.33 -11.90
C LEU A 34 -16.75 6.79 -11.83
N ALA A 35 -17.52 6.27 -10.87
CA ALA A 35 -18.90 6.70 -10.67
C ALA A 35 -18.97 8.14 -10.15
N MET A 36 -18.08 8.55 -9.24
CA MET A 36 -17.97 9.94 -8.79
C MET A 36 -17.59 10.87 -9.95
N GLU A 37 -16.65 10.46 -10.80
CA GLU A 37 -16.23 11.22 -11.98
C GLU A 37 -17.34 11.39 -13.02
N SER A 38 -18.30 10.45 -13.08
CA SER A 38 -19.47 10.58 -13.96
C SER A 38 -20.36 11.77 -13.63
N GLY A 39 -20.34 12.25 -12.37
CA GLY A 39 -21.24 13.28 -11.86
C GLY A 39 -22.72 12.87 -11.81
N THR A 40 -23.04 11.60 -12.05
CA THR A 40 -24.41 11.08 -12.01
C THR A 40 -24.65 10.22 -10.77
N ARG A 41 -25.92 10.11 -10.39
CA ARG A 41 -26.34 9.36 -9.20
C ARG A 41 -26.04 7.87 -9.33
N CYS A 42 -26.19 7.33 -10.53
CA CYS A 42 -25.99 5.92 -10.82
C CYS A 42 -25.05 5.78 -12.01
N THR A 43 -23.98 5.01 -11.86
CA THR A 43 -23.13 4.60 -12.99
C THR A 43 -23.22 3.10 -13.18
N ILE A 44 -23.58 2.67 -14.39
CA ILE A 44 -23.61 1.28 -14.81
C ILE A 44 -22.27 0.93 -15.45
N PHE A 45 -21.69 -0.20 -15.05
CA PHE A 45 -20.42 -0.72 -15.54
C PHE A 45 -20.60 -2.07 -16.20
N THR A 46 -19.79 -2.33 -17.23
CA THR A 46 -19.65 -3.65 -17.85
C THR A 46 -18.28 -4.22 -17.50
N GLY A 47 -18.25 -5.44 -16.97
CA GLY A 47 -17.04 -6.17 -16.64
C GLY A 47 -16.28 -6.65 -17.86
N LEU A 48 -15.02 -7.01 -17.65
CA LEU A 48 -14.18 -7.65 -18.68
C LEU A 48 -14.82 -8.94 -19.23
N ASP A 49 -15.60 -9.63 -18.39
CA ASP A 49 -16.34 -10.85 -18.67
C ASP A 49 -17.83 -10.61 -19.03
N GLU A 50 -18.20 -9.36 -19.37
CA GLU A 50 -19.55 -8.91 -19.73
C GLU A 50 -20.57 -8.88 -18.58
N HIS A 51 -20.21 -9.22 -17.34
CA HIS A 51 -21.10 -9.04 -16.21
C HIS A 51 -21.34 -7.55 -15.95
N MET A 52 -22.60 -7.17 -15.76
CA MET A 52 -22.97 -5.79 -15.47
C MET A 52 -23.14 -5.59 -13.97
N THR A 53 -22.67 -4.44 -13.49
CA THR A 53 -22.91 -3.96 -12.13
C THR A 53 -23.20 -2.46 -12.16
N PHE A 54 -23.60 -1.88 -11.04
CA PHE A 54 -23.78 -0.44 -10.93
C PHE A 54 -23.32 0.07 -9.56
N VAL A 55 -22.87 1.32 -9.54
CA VAL A 55 -22.62 2.06 -8.30
C VAL A 55 -23.66 3.17 -8.20
N MET A 56 -24.34 3.25 -7.06
CA MET A 56 -25.35 4.24 -6.74
C MET A 56 -24.82 5.16 -5.63
N ASP A 57 -25.12 6.45 -5.72
CA ASP A 57 -24.78 7.46 -4.71
C ASP A 57 -23.30 7.35 -4.26
N PRO A 58 -22.32 7.45 -5.20
CA PRO A 58 -20.94 7.03 -4.94
C PRO A 58 -20.23 7.94 -3.93
N ASP A 59 -19.64 7.35 -2.89
CA ASP A 59 -18.83 8.05 -1.89
C ASP A 59 -17.59 7.24 -1.46
N ILE A 60 -16.41 7.69 -1.88
CA ILE A 60 -15.14 7.02 -1.52
C ILE A 60 -14.77 7.18 -0.04
N ARG A 61 -15.40 8.13 0.68
CA ARG A 61 -15.11 8.38 2.10
C ARG A 61 -15.64 7.26 3.00
N GLU A 62 -16.55 6.43 2.50
CA GLU A 62 -17.03 5.24 3.20
C GLU A 62 -15.97 4.12 3.27
N PHE A 63 -14.89 4.21 2.47
CA PHE A 63 -13.85 3.20 2.42
C PHE A 63 -12.81 3.44 3.51
N GLN A 64 -12.38 2.35 4.15
CA GLN A 64 -11.27 2.41 5.10
C GLN A 64 -9.97 2.74 4.37
N THR A 65 -9.29 3.81 4.77
CA THR A 65 -7.96 4.11 4.25
C THR A 65 -6.91 3.29 4.99
N VAL A 66 -6.02 2.61 4.25
CA VAL A 66 -4.80 1.98 4.78
C VAL A 66 -3.59 2.75 4.26
N HIS A 67 -2.72 3.19 5.16
CA HIS A 67 -1.53 3.97 4.83
C HIS A 67 -0.35 3.06 4.49
N VAL A 68 0.12 3.10 3.24
CA VAL A 68 1.24 2.28 2.77
C VAL A 68 2.52 3.09 2.82
N TYR A 69 3.50 2.67 3.64
CA TYR A 69 4.81 3.31 3.72
C TYR A 69 5.89 2.44 3.09
N ASP A 70 6.62 2.99 2.13
CA ASP A 70 7.70 2.29 1.42
C ASP A 70 8.82 3.26 1.00
N ILE A 71 9.93 2.72 0.52
CA ILE A 71 11.09 3.51 0.04
C ILE A 71 11.44 3.16 -1.40
N THR A 72 12.07 4.13 -2.07
CA THR A 72 12.62 4.02 -3.43
C THR A 72 13.91 4.83 -3.52
N PRO A 73 14.86 4.57 -4.43
CA PRO A 73 15.09 3.30 -5.12
C PRO A 73 15.56 2.18 -4.17
N PRO A 74 15.43 0.88 -4.52
CA PRO A 74 14.95 0.34 -5.79
C PRO A 74 13.42 0.42 -5.89
N ARG A 75 12.79 -0.32 -6.81
CA ARG A 75 11.32 -0.39 -6.93
C ARG A 75 10.66 -0.55 -5.53
N PRO A 76 9.68 0.31 -5.15
CA PRO A 76 9.00 0.23 -3.86
C PRO A 76 8.09 -1.00 -3.82
N SER A 77 8.68 -2.13 -3.44
CA SER A 77 8.10 -3.47 -3.62
C SER A 77 6.76 -3.69 -2.90
N LEU A 78 6.52 -3.10 -1.73
CA LEU A 78 5.24 -3.20 -1.03
C LEU A 78 4.18 -2.38 -1.75
N SER A 79 4.51 -1.11 -2.03
CA SER A 79 3.58 -0.22 -2.73
C SER A 79 3.21 -0.76 -4.10
N ALA A 80 4.17 -1.31 -4.83
CA ALA A 80 3.96 -1.88 -6.14
C ALA A 80 3.07 -3.13 -6.07
N ALA A 81 3.36 -4.06 -5.15
CA ALA A 81 2.56 -5.26 -4.98
C ALA A 81 1.10 -4.94 -4.59
N ILE A 82 0.87 -3.98 -3.69
CA ILE A 82 -0.49 -3.58 -3.31
C ILE A 82 -1.26 -3.02 -4.52
N ARG A 83 -0.63 -2.17 -5.34
CA ARG A 83 -1.26 -1.64 -6.56
C ARG A 83 -1.60 -2.73 -7.58
N GLU A 84 -0.70 -3.70 -7.75
CA GLU A 84 -0.95 -4.84 -8.65
C GLU A 84 -2.12 -5.71 -8.15
N LEU A 85 -2.21 -5.93 -6.84
CA LEU A 85 -3.30 -6.70 -6.22
C LEU A 85 -4.62 -5.93 -6.25
N GLU A 86 -4.61 -4.61 -6.05
CA GLU A 86 -5.77 -3.72 -6.21
C GLU A 86 -6.29 -3.79 -7.65
N ALA A 87 -5.41 -3.60 -8.64
CA ALA A 87 -5.76 -3.68 -10.06
C ALA A 87 -6.29 -5.07 -10.49
N ALA A 88 -5.89 -6.12 -9.79
CA ALA A 88 -6.43 -7.47 -9.99
C ALA A 88 -7.82 -7.67 -9.34
N GLY A 89 -8.33 -6.70 -8.58
CA GLY A 89 -9.60 -6.78 -7.86
C GLY A 89 -9.54 -7.57 -6.55
N LEU A 90 -8.33 -7.85 -6.02
CA LEU A 90 -8.19 -8.75 -4.87
C LEU A 90 -8.81 -8.18 -3.58
N PHE A 91 -8.94 -6.86 -3.48
CA PHE A 91 -9.44 -6.16 -2.30
C PHE A 91 -10.88 -5.65 -2.46
N GLY A 92 -11.60 -6.05 -3.52
CA GLY A 92 -12.94 -5.54 -3.86
C GLY A 92 -13.98 -5.67 -2.75
N ASP A 93 -13.90 -6.75 -1.98
CA ASP A 93 -14.85 -7.05 -0.91
C ASP A 93 -14.47 -6.41 0.44
N LEU A 94 -13.36 -5.65 0.47
CA LEU A 94 -12.82 -5.11 1.71
C LEU A 94 -13.20 -3.66 1.98
N ASP A 95 -13.82 -2.94 1.04
CA ASP A 95 -14.11 -1.50 1.18
C ASP A 95 -12.90 -0.71 1.68
N VAL A 96 -11.76 -0.87 0.99
CA VAL A 96 -10.46 -0.30 1.34
C VAL A 96 -9.91 0.56 0.21
N VAL A 97 -9.20 1.62 0.60
CA VAL A 97 -8.35 2.41 -0.31
C VAL A 97 -6.94 2.55 0.29
N PHE A 98 -5.94 2.66 -0.58
CA PHE A 98 -4.53 2.73 -0.15
C PHE A 98 -3.92 4.11 -0.37
N ALA A 99 -3.44 4.72 0.71
CA ALA A 99 -2.71 5.98 0.67
C ALA A 99 -1.19 5.70 0.67
N HIS A 100 -0.55 5.83 -0.49
CA HIS A 100 0.86 5.49 -0.66
C HIS A 100 1.80 6.66 -0.33
N SER A 101 2.68 6.46 0.65
CA SER A 101 3.74 7.39 1.06
C SER A 101 5.10 6.79 0.75
N LEU A 102 5.72 7.26 -0.33
CA LEU A 102 7.03 6.81 -0.80
C LEU A 102 8.11 7.81 -0.42
N ARG A 103 9.23 7.35 0.14
CA ARG A 103 10.42 8.19 0.35
C ARG A 103 11.50 7.84 -0.64
N ASP A 104 11.96 8.85 -1.38
CA ASP A 104 13.13 8.74 -2.24
C ASP A 104 14.42 8.87 -1.42
N ILE A 105 15.15 7.77 -1.26
CA ILE A 105 16.40 7.74 -0.50
C ILE A 105 17.55 8.35 -1.28
N SER A 106 17.50 8.47 -2.62
CA SER A 106 18.57 9.09 -3.41
C SER A 106 18.75 10.58 -3.09
N SER A 107 17.71 11.22 -2.56
CA SER A 107 17.72 12.63 -2.15
C SER A 107 18.42 12.90 -0.81
N LEU A 108 18.89 11.86 -0.12
CA LEU A 108 19.38 11.98 1.26
C LEU A 108 20.84 12.40 1.40
N GLY A 109 21.58 12.48 0.29
CA GLY A 109 22.98 12.94 0.30
C GLY A 109 23.92 12.05 1.10
N ALA A 110 23.64 10.75 1.20
CA ALA A 110 24.52 9.79 1.84
C ALA A 110 25.67 9.36 0.90
N ASP A 111 26.80 9.00 1.48
CA ASP A 111 27.97 8.48 0.76
C ASP A 111 27.78 7.01 0.35
N ILE A 112 27.06 6.24 1.19
CA ILE A 112 26.79 4.81 1.02
C ILE A 112 25.29 4.53 1.15
N TYR A 113 24.74 3.73 0.24
CA TYR A 113 23.34 3.31 0.25
C TYR A 113 23.15 1.82 0.54
N PRO A 114 21.95 1.33 0.88
CA PRO A 114 21.78 -0.05 1.37
C PRO A 114 22.09 -1.14 0.35
N CYS A 115 21.77 -0.92 -0.93
CA CYS A 115 21.74 -2.01 -1.91
C CYS A 115 22.07 -1.57 -3.34
N ARG A 116 22.95 -2.32 -4.03
CA ARG A 116 23.30 -2.11 -5.44
C ARG A 116 22.12 -2.15 -6.41
N ALA A 117 21.05 -2.90 -6.07
CA ALA A 117 19.86 -3.04 -6.91
C ALA A 117 19.14 -1.70 -7.13
N ALA A 118 19.40 -0.71 -6.28
CA ALA A 118 18.91 0.65 -6.42
C ALA A 118 19.72 1.49 -7.44
N GLY A 119 20.83 0.97 -7.98
CA GLY A 119 21.68 1.65 -8.95
C GLY A 119 22.67 2.65 -8.36
N PHE A 120 22.90 2.63 -7.04
CA PHE A 120 23.87 3.51 -6.40
C PHE A 120 25.31 3.07 -6.68
N ALA A 121 26.21 4.04 -6.78
CA ALA A 121 27.63 3.80 -7.08
C ALA A 121 28.38 3.11 -5.92
N ARG A 122 27.98 3.37 -4.67
CA ARG A 122 28.55 2.75 -3.47
C ARG A 122 27.46 2.26 -2.55
N THR A 123 27.57 1.01 -2.13
CA THR A 123 26.49 0.31 -1.42
C THR A 123 26.99 -0.64 -0.33
N LEU A 124 26.23 -0.73 0.75
CA LEU A 124 26.57 -1.53 1.93
C LEU A 124 26.58 -3.04 1.66
N ASP A 125 25.84 -3.52 0.65
CA ASP A 125 25.79 -4.94 0.28
C ASP A 125 26.91 -5.40 -0.65
N ALA A 126 27.74 -4.48 -1.16
CA ALA A 126 28.74 -4.78 -2.19
C ALA A 126 30.11 -4.13 -1.94
N ASP A 127 30.14 -2.97 -1.28
CA ASP A 127 31.34 -2.15 -1.13
C ASP A 127 31.81 -2.08 0.33
N PRO A 128 33.12 -2.14 0.59
CA PRO A 128 33.65 -1.93 1.93
C PRO A 128 33.51 -0.47 2.37
N LEU A 129 33.27 -0.28 3.66
CA LEU A 129 33.34 1.02 4.32
C LEU A 129 34.80 1.37 4.67
N ARG A 130 35.12 2.67 4.67
CA ARG A 130 36.47 3.22 4.84
C ARG A 130 36.65 4.14 6.07
N GLY A 131 35.57 4.58 6.69
CA GLY A 131 35.54 5.47 7.85
C GLY A 131 35.19 6.91 7.46
N GLY A 132 34.48 7.61 8.35
CA GLY A 132 34.03 9.00 8.16
C GLY A 132 32.86 9.16 7.17
N GLU A 133 32.37 8.09 6.57
CA GLU A 133 31.28 8.11 5.60
C GLU A 133 29.90 8.18 6.28
N THR A 134 28.94 8.78 5.58
CA THR A 134 27.54 8.78 5.96
C THR A 134 26.79 7.66 5.24
N VAL A 135 26.19 6.75 6.01
CA VAL A 135 25.44 5.59 5.50
C VAL A 135 23.94 5.85 5.58
N ALA A 136 23.24 5.76 4.45
CA ALA A 136 21.78 5.66 4.43
C ALA A 136 21.37 4.25 4.84
N GLY A 137 20.77 4.11 6.02
CA GLY A 137 20.48 2.80 6.60
C GLY A 137 19.49 2.87 7.75
N CYS A 138 18.76 1.77 7.94
CA CYS A 138 17.98 1.55 9.16
C CYS A 138 18.87 0.94 10.24
N MET A 139 18.27 0.60 11.38
CA MET A 139 18.95 -0.08 12.48
C MET A 139 19.77 -1.31 12.04
N THR A 140 19.30 -2.10 11.07
CA THR A 140 20.05 -3.27 10.55
C THR A 140 21.31 -2.84 9.80
N GLY A 141 21.24 -1.77 9.00
CA GLY A 141 22.41 -1.21 8.31
C GLY A 141 23.42 -0.64 9.30
N ALA A 142 22.95 0.03 10.35
CA ALA A 142 23.81 0.54 11.42
C ALA A 142 24.53 -0.60 12.17
N MET A 143 23.82 -1.69 12.51
CA MET A 143 24.43 -2.86 13.14
C MET A 143 25.49 -3.50 12.24
N LEU A 144 25.19 -3.67 10.95
CA LEU A 144 26.13 -4.23 9.98
C LEU A 144 27.40 -3.37 9.86
N ALA A 145 27.24 -2.04 9.72
CA ALA A 145 28.36 -1.11 9.66
C ALA A 145 29.24 -1.23 10.93
N ARG A 146 28.61 -1.24 12.10
CA ARG A 146 29.31 -1.35 13.38
C ARG A 146 30.06 -2.67 13.56
N GLU A 147 29.39 -3.78 13.32
CA GLU A 147 29.95 -5.12 13.57
C GLU A 147 31.07 -5.48 12.61
N CYS A 148 31.00 -4.99 11.36
CA CYS A 148 32.00 -5.31 10.35
C CYS A 148 33.10 -4.26 10.21
N TYR A 149 32.84 -2.99 10.57
CA TYR A 149 33.74 -1.86 10.26
C TYR A 149 33.98 -0.90 11.43
N GLY A 150 33.31 -1.06 12.58
CA GLY A 150 33.44 -0.18 13.74
C GLY A 150 32.47 1.02 13.74
N ASP A 151 32.67 1.98 14.64
CA ASP A 151 31.70 3.05 14.93
C ASP A 151 31.94 4.38 14.19
N ASP A 152 32.94 4.46 13.31
CA ASP A 152 33.34 5.71 12.63
C ASP A 152 32.48 6.03 11.39
N PHE A 153 31.15 6.07 11.55
CA PHE A 153 30.20 6.31 10.46
C PHE A 153 29.01 7.17 10.89
N GLY A 154 28.60 8.10 10.04
CA GLY A 154 27.32 8.79 10.15
C GLY A 154 26.16 7.93 9.67
N MET A 155 24.96 8.13 10.23
CA MET A 155 23.76 7.39 9.82
C MET A 155 22.64 8.33 9.38
N VAL A 156 22.02 8.03 8.24
CA VAL A 156 20.76 8.66 7.81
C VAL A 156 19.65 7.60 7.80
N GLU A 157 18.65 7.79 8.65
CA GLU A 157 17.53 6.86 8.81
C GLU A 157 16.66 6.80 7.55
N ILE A 158 16.38 5.59 7.07
CA ILE A 158 15.56 5.30 5.88
C ILE A 158 14.42 4.32 6.14
N CYS A 159 14.23 3.84 7.37
CA CYS A 159 13.25 2.81 7.70
C CYS A 159 11.82 3.27 7.38
N PRO A 160 11.04 2.51 6.59
CA PRO A 160 9.63 2.81 6.35
C PRO A 160 8.81 2.96 7.64
N LEU A 161 9.14 2.21 8.70
CA LEU A 161 8.44 2.31 9.99
C LEU A 161 8.63 3.66 10.68
N LYS A 162 9.78 4.32 10.49
CA LYS A 162 10.02 5.66 11.05
C LYS A 162 9.28 6.76 10.27
N MET A 163 8.80 6.44 9.08
CA MET A 163 7.99 7.34 8.25
C MET A 163 6.51 7.35 8.65
N VAL A 164 6.05 6.41 9.48
CA VAL A 164 4.62 6.26 9.77
C VAL A 164 4.06 7.50 10.48
N ARG A 165 2.95 8.02 9.94
CA ARG A 165 2.23 9.20 10.44
C ARG A 165 0.74 8.97 10.72
N ALA A 166 0.12 7.95 10.13
CA ALA A 166 -1.30 7.66 10.28
C ALA A 166 -1.58 6.16 10.42
N GLU A 167 -2.80 5.82 10.85
CA GLU A 167 -3.29 4.46 11.13
C GLU A 167 -4.59 4.19 10.35
N PRO A 168 -4.93 2.93 10.06
CA PRO A 168 -4.04 1.78 10.12
C PRO A 168 -2.98 1.87 9.00
N PHE A 169 -1.78 1.37 9.26
CA PHE A 169 -0.69 1.40 8.26
C PHE A 169 -0.21 0.01 7.87
N ILE A 170 0.47 -0.08 6.73
CA ILE A 170 1.28 -1.24 6.35
C ILE A 170 2.66 -0.77 5.85
N ALA A 171 3.72 -1.42 6.33
CA ALA A 171 5.09 -1.07 5.99
C ALA A 171 5.99 -2.32 5.94
N ARG A 172 7.19 -2.18 5.35
CA ARG A 172 8.19 -3.25 5.29
C ARG A 172 9.27 -3.16 6.37
N CYS A 173 9.72 -4.32 6.83
CA CYS A 173 10.90 -4.48 7.69
C CYS A 173 11.76 -5.68 7.26
N CYS A 174 13.09 -5.58 7.40
CA CYS A 174 14.02 -6.70 7.13
C CYS A 174 14.19 -7.64 8.32
N ARG A 175 13.72 -7.21 9.49
CA ARG A 175 13.76 -7.98 10.72
C ARG A 175 12.47 -8.78 10.83
N LYS A 176 12.55 -10.07 10.52
CA LYS A 176 11.39 -10.97 10.48
C LYS A 176 10.69 -11.08 11.85
N GLU A 177 11.43 -10.95 12.93
CA GLU A 177 10.90 -10.90 14.30
C GLU A 177 10.01 -9.67 14.59
N ARG A 178 10.01 -8.66 13.70
CA ARG A 178 9.12 -7.50 13.78
C ARG A 178 7.89 -7.63 12.89
N GLU A 179 7.78 -8.69 12.09
CA GLU A 179 6.62 -8.96 11.25
C GLU A 179 5.37 -9.25 12.11
N GLY A 180 4.20 -8.82 11.64
CA GLY A 180 2.93 -9.03 12.34
C GLY A 180 2.01 -7.81 12.30
N ILE A 181 0.87 -7.95 12.96
CA ILE A 181 -0.10 -6.87 13.19
C ILE A 181 0.02 -6.46 14.65
N GLY A 182 0.09 -5.17 14.91
CA GLY A 182 0.19 -4.65 16.27
C GLY A 182 0.55 -3.18 16.30
N VAL A 183 1.02 -2.73 17.47
CA VAL A 183 1.41 -1.35 17.70
C VAL A 183 2.92 -1.19 17.53
N TYR A 184 3.31 -0.32 16.61
CA TYR A 184 4.69 0.04 16.30
C TYR A 184 4.87 1.55 16.49
N ASP A 185 5.80 1.93 17.38
CA ASP A 185 6.04 3.34 17.74
C ASP A 185 4.74 4.11 18.06
N GLY A 186 3.84 3.46 18.79
CA GLY A 186 2.55 4.03 19.21
C GLY A 186 1.47 4.06 18.13
N LYS A 187 1.70 3.42 16.98
CA LYS A 187 0.70 3.32 15.89
C LYS A 187 0.33 1.88 15.55
N PHE A 188 -0.95 1.61 15.36
CA PHE A 188 -1.48 0.32 14.92
C PHE A 188 -1.28 0.11 13.42
N GLY A 189 -0.74 -1.05 13.06
CA GLY A 189 -0.52 -1.40 11.66
C GLY A 189 0.03 -2.81 11.48
N ALA A 190 0.30 -3.13 10.22
CA ALA A 190 0.95 -4.36 9.80
C ALA A 190 2.39 -4.08 9.35
N VAL A 191 3.30 -4.95 9.78
CA VAL A 191 4.66 -4.99 9.28
C VAL A 191 4.87 -6.30 8.56
N VAL A 192 5.29 -6.24 7.31
CA VAL A 192 5.60 -7.42 6.49
C VAL A 192 7.09 -7.47 6.15
N HIS A 193 7.63 -8.68 6.01
CA HIS A 193 9.05 -8.83 5.68
C HIS A 193 9.37 -8.32 4.25
N TRP A 194 10.60 -7.85 3.99
CA TRP A 194 11.05 -7.51 2.61
C TRP A 194 11.00 -8.69 1.63
N GLY A 195 11.00 -9.92 2.14
CA GLY A 195 10.80 -11.14 1.35
C GLY A 195 9.33 -11.56 1.19
N ALA A 196 8.36 -10.79 1.71
CA ALA A 196 6.96 -11.19 1.66
C ALA A 196 6.43 -11.25 0.22
N SER A 197 5.80 -12.38 -0.11
CA SER A 197 5.11 -12.60 -1.38
C SER A 197 3.80 -11.80 -1.48
N PRO A 198 3.24 -11.59 -2.69
CA PRO A 198 1.93 -10.95 -2.85
C PRO A 198 0.82 -11.60 -2.00
N SER A 199 0.84 -12.94 -1.85
CA SER A 199 -0.12 -13.66 -1.01
C SER A 199 0.04 -13.35 0.49
N GLN A 200 1.27 -13.16 0.97
CA GLN A 200 1.50 -12.76 2.36
C GLN A 200 1.07 -11.30 2.59
N ILE A 201 1.32 -10.42 1.62
CA ILE A 201 0.90 -9.02 1.67
C ILE A 201 -0.64 -8.93 1.72
N SER A 202 -1.34 -9.66 0.85
CA SER A 202 -2.80 -9.64 0.82
C SER A 202 -3.41 -10.14 2.14
N ARG A 203 -2.88 -11.25 2.69
CA ARG A 203 -3.31 -11.76 4.01
C ARG A 203 -3.07 -10.74 5.11
N ALA A 204 -1.92 -10.06 5.11
CA ALA A 204 -1.62 -9.02 6.09
C ALA A 204 -2.61 -7.85 6.01
N VAL A 205 -2.98 -7.43 4.80
CA VAL A 205 -4.02 -6.39 4.59
C VAL A 205 -5.37 -6.84 5.12
N CYS A 206 -5.82 -8.06 4.77
CA CYS A 206 -7.11 -8.58 5.26
C CYS A 206 -7.16 -8.63 6.79
N SER A 207 -6.15 -9.24 7.42
CA SER A 207 -6.10 -9.36 8.87
C SER A 207 -5.92 -8.01 9.57
N LEU A 208 -5.21 -7.04 8.95
CA LEU A 208 -5.10 -5.68 9.47
C LEU A 208 -6.46 -5.00 9.54
N LEU A 209 -7.23 -5.07 8.45
CA LEU A 209 -8.55 -4.45 8.37
C LEU A 209 -9.56 -5.11 9.32
N GLU A 210 -9.53 -6.44 9.43
CA GLU A 210 -10.35 -7.20 10.37
C GLU A 210 -10.11 -6.70 11.81
N GLN A 211 -8.87 -6.71 12.27
CA GLN A 211 -8.53 -6.28 13.63
C GLN A 211 -8.76 -4.77 13.84
N TRP A 212 -8.47 -3.93 12.85
CA TRP A 212 -8.71 -2.49 12.96
C TRP A 212 -10.19 -2.18 13.17
N ARG A 213 -11.09 -2.88 12.48
CA ARG A 213 -12.54 -2.69 12.58
C ARG A 213 -13.12 -3.19 13.90
N GLU A 214 -12.46 -4.13 14.57
CA GLU A 214 -12.83 -4.55 15.92
C GLU A 214 -12.44 -3.54 17.00
N LEU A 215 -11.47 -2.66 16.71
CA LEU A 215 -10.98 -1.62 17.61
C LEU A 215 -11.77 -0.30 17.51
N ALA A 216 -12.50 -0.09 16.40
CA ALA A 216 -13.23 1.14 16.08
C ALA A 216 -14.68 1.11 16.57
#